data_AF-A0A5P1ENF4-F1
#
_entry.id   AF-A0A5P1ENF4-F1
#
_cell.length_a   1.000
_cell.length_b   1.000
_cell.length_c   1.000
_cell.angle_alpha   90.00
_cell.angle_beta   90.00
_cell.angle_gamma   90.00
#
_symmetry.space_group_name_H-M   'P 1'
#
loop_
_entity.id
_entity.type
_entity.pdbx_description
1 polymer ?
#
loop_
_entity_poly.entity_id
_entity_poly.type
_entity_poly.pdbx_seq_one_letter_code
_entity_poly.pdbx_strand_id
1 'polypeptide(L)'
;MLNMRLAPESLQNNVNALTGTSSNQEIAFNFQEKMKKTSETNKANREGLEYMHTTGTIRFARIRQKMENELGRPPSEAEMFIETRKKKINPQGEKTINLIGALEELKSQDEADDAWDLVKKDEHPGRVRLRGRGVTKTMLQNKNKKIMDPSEQVPESVVQTISQKVEQELTKKFEEQKADLVHGFAELLTETLGQTIDPAAIARLIARTRSPEQGGSARNHDHPRSSASSHQPRNEV
;
A
#
# COMPACT_ATOMS: atom_id res chain seq x y z
N MET A 1 78.72 -2.43 -73.27
CA MET A 1 78.32 -2.97 -71.95
C MET A 1 77.64 -1.85 -71.19
N LEU A 2 76.31 -1.86 -71.08
CA LEU A 2 75.53 -0.82 -70.43
C LEU A 2 74.86 -1.45 -69.19
N ASN A 3 75.25 -0.97 -68.01
CA ASN A 3 74.70 -1.42 -66.72
C ASN A 3 73.22 -1.03 -66.62
N MET A 4 72.34 -2.02 -66.58
CA MET A 4 70.92 -1.84 -66.23
C MET A 4 70.80 -1.83 -64.70
N ARG A 5 70.51 -0.64 -64.14
CA ARG A 5 70.17 -0.43 -62.73
C ARG A 5 68.93 -1.26 -62.36
N LEU A 6 69.07 -2.14 -61.38
CA LEU A 6 67.95 -2.64 -60.59
C LEU A 6 67.64 -1.56 -59.53
N ALA A 7 66.48 -0.91 -59.63
CA ALA A 7 65.95 -0.07 -58.56
C ALA A 7 65.05 -0.92 -57.64
N PRO A 8 65.05 -0.65 -56.32
CA PRO A 8 64.50 -1.54 -55.30
C PRO A 8 63.07 -1.18 -54.88
N GLU A 9 62.41 -2.15 -54.24
CA GLU A 9 61.43 -1.96 -53.15
C GLU A 9 60.30 -0.94 -53.37
N SER A 10 59.17 -1.37 -53.95
CA SER A 10 57.91 -0.63 -53.76
C SER A 10 56.65 -1.49 -53.61
N LEU A 11 56.77 -2.80 -53.44
CA LEU A 11 55.63 -3.69 -53.21
C LEU A 11 55.64 -4.39 -51.84
N GLN A 12 56.22 -3.76 -50.82
CA GLN A 12 56.11 -4.25 -49.44
C GLN A 12 55.21 -3.38 -48.55
N ASN A 13 54.40 -2.49 -49.12
CA ASN A 13 53.46 -1.66 -48.36
C ASN A 13 52.03 -1.79 -48.88
N ASN A 14 51.46 -3.00 -48.85
CA ASN A 14 49.99 -3.10 -48.73
C ASN A 14 49.48 -4.41 -48.12
N VAL A 15 50.14 -4.94 -47.08
CA VAL A 15 49.56 -6.03 -46.28
C VAL A 15 48.53 -5.49 -45.25
N ASN A 16 48.30 -4.17 -45.23
CA ASN A 16 47.29 -3.54 -44.37
C ASN A 16 45.87 -3.59 -44.96
N ALA A 17 45.67 -4.14 -46.16
CA ALA A 17 44.36 -4.26 -46.79
C ALA A 17 43.63 -5.60 -46.54
N LEU A 18 44.13 -6.47 -45.66
CA LEU A 18 43.56 -7.80 -45.41
C LEU A 18 43.56 -8.20 -43.93
N THR A 19 42.92 -7.43 -43.04
CA THR A 19 42.64 -7.92 -41.68
C THR A 19 41.27 -7.49 -41.16
N GLY A 20 40.22 -8.19 -41.60
CA GLY A 20 38.92 -8.24 -40.88
C GLY A 20 39.03 -8.84 -39.47
N THR A 21 40.23 -9.17 -39.01
CA THR A 21 40.53 -9.68 -37.67
C THR A 21 40.66 -8.57 -36.62
N SER A 22 41.11 -7.36 -36.99
CA SER A 22 41.32 -6.25 -36.04
C SER A 22 40.01 -5.75 -35.42
N SER A 23 38.96 -5.60 -36.23
CA SER A 23 37.66 -5.08 -35.78
C SER A 23 36.99 -6.00 -34.75
N ASN A 24 37.01 -7.32 -34.96
CA ASN A 24 36.42 -8.26 -34.01
C ASN A 24 37.20 -8.34 -32.69
N GLN A 25 38.52 -8.19 -32.74
CA GLN A 25 39.39 -8.18 -31.57
C GLN A 25 39.19 -6.90 -30.74
N GLU A 26 38.99 -5.77 -31.41
CA GLU A 26 38.66 -4.48 -30.80
C GLU A 26 37.23 -4.46 -30.22
N ILE A 27 36.26 -5.08 -30.89
CA ILE A 27 34.89 -5.28 -30.37
C ILE A 27 34.93 -6.14 -29.10
N ALA A 28 35.68 -7.24 -29.09
CA ALA A 28 35.82 -8.12 -27.94
C ALA A 28 36.48 -7.39 -26.75
N PHE A 29 37.52 -6.60 -27.01
CA PHE A 29 38.19 -5.79 -25.99
C PHE A 29 37.24 -4.75 -25.36
N ASN A 30 36.53 -3.99 -26.19
CA ASN A 30 35.56 -2.99 -25.73
C ASN A 30 34.40 -3.61 -24.94
N PHE A 31 33.96 -4.80 -25.32
CA PHE A 31 32.95 -5.56 -24.57
C PHE A 31 33.48 -5.96 -23.19
N GLN A 32 34.72 -6.45 -23.10
CA GLN A 32 35.35 -6.83 -21.84
C GLN A 32 35.53 -5.63 -20.90
N GLU A 33 35.95 -4.48 -21.43
CA GLU A 33 36.07 -3.22 -20.66
C GLU A 33 34.73 -2.77 -20.08
N LYS A 34 33.65 -2.81 -20.88
CA LYS A 34 32.29 -2.49 -20.40
C LYS A 34 31.84 -3.44 -19.28
N MET A 35 32.15 -4.73 -19.39
CA MET A 35 31.82 -5.72 -18.35
C MET A 35 32.58 -5.44 -17.04
N LYS A 36 33.87 -5.13 -17.12
CA LYS A 36 34.68 -4.75 -15.96
C LYS A 36 34.13 -3.51 -15.27
N LYS A 37 33.90 -2.42 -16.02
CA LYS A 37 33.35 -1.17 -15.48
C LYS A 37 32.00 -1.38 -14.80
N THR A 38 31.14 -2.20 -15.40
CA THR A 38 29.83 -2.55 -14.80
C THR A 38 30.02 -3.37 -13.52
N SER A 39 30.94 -4.33 -13.51
CA SER A 39 31.27 -5.14 -12.33
C SER A 39 31.83 -4.30 -11.18
N GLU A 40 32.76 -3.40 -11.46
CA GLU A 40 33.33 -2.47 -10.48
C GLU A 40 32.27 -1.54 -9.90
N THR A 41 31.41 -0.98 -10.76
CA THR A 41 30.27 -0.16 -10.33
C THR A 41 29.32 -0.95 -9.45
N ASN A 42 29.00 -2.19 -9.82
CA ASN A 42 28.14 -3.07 -9.02
C ASN A 42 28.76 -3.44 -7.68
N LYS A 43 30.09 -3.63 -7.62
CA LYS A 43 30.83 -3.88 -6.38
C LYS A 43 30.77 -2.67 -5.47
N ALA A 44 31.06 -1.47 -5.97
CA ALA A 44 30.94 -0.22 -5.21
C ALA A 44 29.51 0.02 -4.73
N ASN A 45 28.51 -0.22 -5.59
CA ASN A 45 27.10 -0.11 -5.22
C ASN A 45 26.70 -1.11 -4.12
N ARG A 46 27.28 -2.32 -4.13
CA ARG A 46 27.06 -3.35 -3.12
C ARG A 46 27.73 -3.01 -1.79
N GLU A 47 28.90 -2.40 -1.83
CA GLU A 47 29.62 -1.91 -0.65
C GLU A 47 28.88 -0.75 0.04
N GLY A 48 28.25 0.14 -0.74
CA GLY A 48 27.43 1.24 -0.21
C GLY A 48 26.05 0.83 0.32
N LEU A 49 25.74 -0.47 0.33
CA LEU A 49 24.40 -0.98 0.57
C LEU A 49 24.29 -1.40 2.04
N GLU A 50 23.75 -0.49 2.84
CA GLU A 50 23.62 -0.64 4.29
C GLU A 50 22.46 -1.55 4.70
N TYR A 51 22.55 -2.11 5.91
CA TYR A 51 21.48 -2.89 6.55
C TYR A 51 20.98 -4.08 5.70
N MET A 52 21.91 -4.90 5.22
CA MET A 52 21.59 -6.14 4.51
C MET A 52 20.84 -7.12 5.40
N HIS A 53 19.79 -7.74 4.86
CA HIS A 53 19.08 -8.83 5.52
C HIS A 53 19.84 -10.15 5.40
N THR A 54 19.65 -11.03 6.37
CA THR A 54 20.37 -12.31 6.51
C THR A 54 19.47 -13.52 6.23
N THR A 55 18.22 -13.31 5.80
CA THR A 55 17.23 -14.39 5.70
C THR A 55 17.36 -15.33 4.50
N GLY A 56 18.27 -15.04 3.57
CA GLY A 56 18.51 -15.87 2.39
C GLY A 56 17.27 -16.01 1.50
N THR A 57 16.84 -17.24 1.25
CA THR A 57 15.70 -17.56 0.38
C THR A 57 14.33 -17.39 1.06
N ILE A 58 14.30 -17.16 2.37
CA ILE A 58 13.05 -17.01 3.12
C ILE A 58 12.47 -15.62 2.87
N ARG A 59 11.23 -15.58 2.39
CA ARG A 59 10.49 -14.34 2.12
C ARG A 59 10.07 -13.66 3.42
N PHE A 60 10.08 -12.32 3.43
CA PHE A 60 9.67 -11.54 4.61
C PHE A 60 8.23 -11.80 5.04
N ALA A 61 7.31 -12.05 4.10
CA ALA A 61 5.92 -12.40 4.42
C ALA A 61 5.82 -13.68 5.27
N ARG A 62 6.66 -14.69 5.00
CA ARG A 62 6.69 -15.92 5.82
C ARG A 62 7.25 -15.67 7.21
N ILE A 63 8.27 -14.81 7.33
CA ILE A 63 8.84 -14.43 8.62
C ILE A 63 7.79 -13.69 9.44
N ARG A 64 7.10 -12.72 8.81
CA ARG A 64 6.03 -11.96 9.45
C ARG A 64 4.92 -12.88 9.95
N GLN A 65 4.41 -13.77 9.10
CA GLN A 65 3.38 -14.73 9.50
C GLN A 65 3.84 -15.63 10.66
N LYS A 66 5.11 -16.08 10.62
CA LYS A 66 5.68 -16.86 11.72
C LYS A 66 5.69 -16.05 13.03
N MET A 67 6.13 -14.81 12.97
CA MET A 67 6.14 -13.91 14.13
C MET A 67 4.73 -13.54 14.60
N GLU A 68 3.77 -13.39 13.70
CA GLU A 68 2.34 -13.18 14.05
C GLU A 68 1.79 -14.35 14.85
N ASN A 69 2.09 -15.57 14.43
CA ASN A 69 1.68 -16.78 15.14
C ASN A 69 2.37 -16.92 16.52
N GLU A 70 3.62 -16.45 16.64
CA GLU A 70 4.39 -16.51 17.90
C GLU A 70 3.98 -15.42 18.89
N LEU A 71 3.70 -14.20 18.41
CA LEU A 71 3.36 -13.03 19.23
C LEU A 71 1.86 -12.88 19.47
N GLY A 72 1.01 -13.55 18.68
CA GLY A 72 -0.45 -13.34 18.69
C GLY A 72 -0.89 -11.97 18.18
N ARG A 73 0.04 -11.16 17.65
CA ARG A 73 -0.20 -9.82 17.09
C ARG A 73 0.69 -9.57 15.87
N PRO A 74 0.32 -8.61 14.99
CA PRO A 74 1.23 -8.13 13.94
C PRO A 74 2.56 -7.63 14.55
N PRO A 75 3.71 -8.05 13.99
CA PRO A 75 5.00 -7.58 14.45
C PRO A 75 5.27 -6.13 14.05
N SER A 76 5.94 -5.40 14.94
CA SER A 76 6.40 -4.02 14.66
C SER A 76 7.49 -4.02 13.57
N GLU A 77 7.69 -2.87 12.93
CA GLU A 77 8.73 -2.70 11.92
C GLU A 77 10.14 -2.90 12.51
N ALA A 78 10.37 -2.50 13.76
CA ALA A 78 11.61 -2.77 14.49
C ALA A 78 11.82 -4.28 14.69
N GLU A 79 10.79 -5.01 15.10
CA GLU A 79 10.84 -6.47 15.31
C GLU A 79 11.14 -7.19 13.99
N MET A 80 10.48 -6.79 12.91
CA MET A 80 10.74 -7.30 11.56
C MET A 80 12.17 -6.98 11.12
N PHE A 81 12.67 -5.77 11.40
CA PHE A 81 14.02 -5.37 11.03
C PHE A 81 15.06 -6.23 11.74
N ILE A 82 14.94 -6.40 13.06
CA ILE A 82 15.83 -7.22 13.87
C ILE A 82 15.76 -8.66 13.35
N GLU A 83 14.58 -9.29 13.29
CA GLU A 83 14.44 -10.70 12.93
C GLU A 83 15.01 -11.03 11.54
N THR A 84 14.78 -10.16 10.55
CA THR A 84 15.31 -10.34 9.19
C THR A 84 16.82 -10.16 9.09
N ARG A 85 17.45 -9.59 10.12
CA ARG A 85 18.87 -9.24 10.18
C ARG A 85 19.59 -9.92 11.32
N LYS A 86 18.97 -10.78 12.12
CA LYS A 86 19.68 -11.54 13.15
C LYS A 86 20.82 -12.35 12.50
N LYS A 87 21.98 -12.36 13.13
CA LYS A 87 23.15 -13.09 12.65
C LYS A 87 22.80 -14.58 12.53
N LYS A 88 23.04 -15.16 11.36
CA LYS A 88 22.96 -16.62 11.17
C LYS A 88 24.34 -17.26 11.00
N ILE A 89 25.19 -16.71 10.13
CA ILE A 89 26.47 -17.35 9.74
C ILE A 89 27.56 -16.32 9.36
N ASN A 90 27.20 -15.23 8.69
CA ASN A 90 28.18 -14.26 8.17
C ASN A 90 28.43 -13.07 9.10
N PRO A 91 29.62 -12.44 9.04
CA PRO A 91 29.89 -11.18 9.71
C PRO A 91 28.89 -10.14 9.24
N GLN A 92 28.20 -9.54 10.20
CA GLN A 92 27.25 -8.47 9.93
C GLN A 92 27.99 -7.13 9.96
N GLY A 93 27.60 -6.21 9.09
CA GLY A 93 28.18 -4.87 9.09
C GLY A 93 27.97 -4.18 10.43
N GLU A 94 29.01 -3.53 10.95
CA GLU A 94 29.03 -2.84 12.25
C GLU A 94 27.83 -1.91 12.45
N LYS A 95 27.49 -1.13 11.41
CA LYS A 95 26.31 -0.25 11.41
C LYS A 95 25.01 -0.99 11.72
N THR A 96 24.83 -2.21 11.20
CA THR A 96 23.60 -2.99 11.44
C THR A 96 23.58 -3.59 12.85
N ILE A 97 24.75 -3.97 13.37
CA ILE A 97 24.87 -4.47 14.75
C ILE A 97 24.51 -3.36 15.73
N ASN A 98 25.09 -2.17 15.55
CA ASN A 98 24.83 -1.01 16.41
C ASN A 98 23.35 -0.61 16.37
N LEU A 99 22.73 -0.64 15.19
CA LEU A 99 21.30 -0.33 15.03
C LEU A 99 20.39 -1.34 15.73
N ILE A 100 20.70 -2.63 15.60
CA ILE A 100 19.95 -3.69 16.30
C ILE A 100 20.07 -3.51 17.81
N GLY A 101 21.28 -3.24 18.32
CA GLY A 101 21.50 -2.98 19.75
C GLY A 101 20.67 -1.79 20.27
N ALA A 102 20.67 -0.67 19.54
CA ALA A 102 19.86 0.50 19.91
C ALA A 102 18.36 0.20 19.92
N LEU A 103 17.86 -0.56 18.94
CA LEU A 103 16.45 -0.95 18.87
C LEU A 103 16.05 -1.93 19.99
N GLU A 104 16.95 -2.85 20.37
CA GLU A 104 16.73 -3.78 21.48
C GLU A 104 16.75 -3.05 22.84
N GLU A 105 17.60 -2.04 23.00
CA GLU A 105 17.64 -1.18 24.20
C GLU A 105 16.36 -0.34 24.34
N LEU A 106 15.93 0.33 23.27
CA LEU A 106 14.69 1.12 23.26
C LEU A 106 13.46 0.25 23.53
N LYS A 107 13.42 -0.98 22.99
CA LYS A 107 12.35 -1.95 23.28
C LYS A 107 12.26 -2.30 24.77
N SER A 108 13.37 -2.22 25.50
CA SER A 108 13.42 -2.57 26.93
C SER A 108 12.93 -1.43 27.83
N GLN A 109 12.73 -0.22 27.30
CA GLN A 109 12.32 0.98 28.05
C GLN A 109 10.81 1.26 28.00
N ASP A 110 10.00 0.40 27.35
CA ASP A 110 8.53 0.49 27.30
C ASP A 110 7.98 1.86 26.80
N GLU A 111 8.75 2.61 25.99
CA GLU A 111 8.24 3.80 25.33
C GLU A 111 7.28 3.41 24.20
N ALA A 112 6.08 4.02 24.22
CA ALA A 112 4.96 3.70 23.34
C ALA A 112 5.15 4.10 21.86
N ASP A 113 6.19 4.88 21.58
CA ASP A 113 6.56 5.24 20.22
C ASP A 113 7.30 4.06 19.56
N ASP A 114 6.96 3.75 18.31
CA ASP A 114 7.63 2.67 17.57
C ASP A 114 9.13 3.03 17.54
N ALA A 115 9.96 2.31 18.31
CA ALA A 115 11.41 2.55 18.43
C ALA A 115 12.12 2.64 17.06
N TRP A 116 11.47 2.11 16.03
CA TRP A 116 11.82 2.27 14.63
C TRP A 116 11.84 3.72 14.13
N ASP A 117 10.87 4.54 14.51
CA ASP A 117 10.72 5.93 14.08
C ASP A 117 11.80 6.82 14.68
N LEU A 118 12.25 6.54 15.91
CA LEU A 118 13.38 7.24 16.54
C LEU A 118 14.71 6.95 15.83
N VAL A 119 14.81 5.76 15.23
CA VAL A 119 16.04 5.24 14.63
C VAL A 119 16.11 5.51 13.12
N LYS A 120 14.96 5.71 12.48
CA LYS A 120 14.86 6.11 11.08
C LYS A 120 15.23 7.58 10.91
N LYS A 121 16.40 7.84 10.32
CA LYS A 121 16.65 9.11 9.64
C LYS A 121 15.73 9.22 8.43
N ASP A 122 15.26 10.42 8.10
CA ASP A 122 14.44 10.71 6.90
C ASP A 122 14.95 9.93 5.70
N GLU A 123 14.29 8.81 5.40
CA GLU A 123 14.62 8.00 4.25
C GLU A 123 14.17 8.79 3.02
N HIS A 124 15.03 8.91 2.00
CA HIS A 124 14.76 9.74 0.83
C HIS A 124 13.32 9.58 0.34
N PRO A 125 12.59 10.70 0.13
CA PRO A 125 11.18 10.65 -0.24
C PRO A 125 11.03 9.79 -1.51
N GLY A 126 10.25 8.71 -1.39
CA GLY A 126 9.92 7.81 -2.50
C GLY A 126 10.53 6.41 -2.49
N ARG A 127 11.38 6.02 -1.52
CA ARG A 127 11.95 4.66 -1.47
C ARG A 127 11.86 4.00 -0.10
N VAL A 128 10.81 3.21 0.14
CA VAL A 128 10.70 2.38 1.36
C VAL A 128 11.46 1.06 1.17
N ARG A 129 12.69 0.99 1.69
CA ARG A 129 13.58 -0.19 1.51
C ARG A 129 13.08 -1.48 2.19
N LEU A 130 12.18 -1.40 3.16
CA LEU A 130 11.83 -2.55 4.01
C LEU A 130 10.66 -3.39 3.54
N ARG A 131 9.81 -2.87 2.66
CA ARG A 131 8.63 -3.61 2.19
C ARG A 131 8.98 -4.68 1.15
N GLY A 132 10.25 -4.88 0.78
CA GLY A 132 10.66 -5.92 -0.19
C GLY A 132 9.89 -5.86 -1.52
N ARG A 133 9.36 -4.70 -1.90
CA ARG A 133 8.48 -4.50 -3.06
C ARG A 133 9.34 -4.31 -4.31
N GLY A 134 9.79 -5.41 -4.87
CA GLY A 134 10.36 -5.47 -6.22
C GLY A 134 9.30 -5.93 -7.23
N VAL A 135 9.48 -5.54 -8.49
CA VAL A 135 8.65 -6.05 -9.58
C VAL A 135 8.92 -7.55 -9.73
N THR A 136 7.92 -8.39 -9.51
CA THR A 136 8.05 -9.85 -9.68
C THR A 136 7.78 -10.25 -11.14
N LYS A 137 8.35 -11.37 -11.62
CA LYS A 137 8.11 -11.88 -12.99
C LYS A 137 6.61 -11.99 -13.32
N THR A 138 5.79 -12.34 -12.34
CA THR A 138 4.33 -12.41 -12.44
C THR A 138 3.66 -11.06 -12.68
N MET A 139 4.21 -9.97 -12.12
CA MET A 139 3.73 -8.61 -12.37
C MET A 139 4.08 -8.13 -13.78
N LEU A 140 5.21 -8.56 -14.34
CA LEU A 140 5.59 -8.24 -15.73
C LEU A 140 4.74 -9.01 -16.76
N GLN A 141 4.30 -10.22 -16.42
CA GLN A 141 3.53 -11.09 -17.31
C GLN A 141 2.04 -10.74 -17.34
N ASN A 142 1.49 -10.25 -16.23
CA ASN A 142 0.06 -9.94 -16.11
C ASN A 142 -0.23 -8.45 -16.30
N LYS A 143 -0.06 -7.94 -17.53
CA LYS A 143 -0.29 -6.53 -17.87
C LYS A 143 -1.76 -6.07 -17.71
N ASN A 144 -2.70 -7.02 -17.65
CA ASN A 144 -4.15 -6.74 -17.72
C ASN A 144 -4.92 -7.08 -16.44
N LYS A 145 -4.25 -7.51 -15.35
CA LYS A 145 -4.91 -7.75 -14.06
C LYS A 145 -4.33 -6.76 -13.05
N LYS A 146 -5.20 -5.96 -12.43
CA LYS A 146 -4.83 -5.19 -11.23
C LYS A 146 -4.46 -6.21 -10.16
N ILE A 147 -3.17 -6.50 -10.01
CA ILE A 147 -2.65 -7.26 -8.89
C ILE A 147 -2.67 -6.27 -7.72
N MET A 148 -3.81 -6.20 -7.03
CA MET A 148 -3.92 -5.48 -5.77
C MET A 148 -3.19 -6.29 -4.71
N ASP A 149 -2.29 -5.65 -3.97
CA ASP A 149 -1.57 -6.30 -2.87
C ASP A 149 -2.59 -6.69 -1.78
N PRO A 150 -2.59 -7.92 -1.24
CA PRO A 150 -3.43 -8.28 -0.09
C PRO A 150 -3.21 -7.34 1.12
N SER A 151 -2.06 -6.68 1.23
CA SER A 151 -1.81 -5.64 2.25
C SER A 151 -2.46 -4.29 1.93
N GLU A 152 -2.87 -4.05 0.68
CA GLU A 152 -3.65 -2.89 0.23
C GLU A 152 -5.16 -3.18 0.26
N GLN A 153 -5.53 -4.43 0.55
CA GLN A 153 -6.90 -4.82 0.78
C GLN A 153 -7.33 -4.31 2.16
N VAL A 154 -7.98 -3.14 2.16
CA VAL A 154 -8.68 -2.65 3.35
C VAL A 154 -9.71 -3.72 3.74
N PRO A 155 -9.68 -4.25 4.97
CA PRO A 155 -10.66 -5.23 5.42
C PRO A 155 -12.07 -4.67 5.25
N GLU A 156 -13.01 -5.48 4.78
CA GLU A 156 -14.40 -5.07 4.58
C GLU A 156 -15.02 -4.48 5.86
N SER A 157 -14.57 -4.95 7.04
CA SER A 157 -14.95 -4.41 8.34
C SER A 157 -14.55 -2.95 8.54
N VAL A 158 -13.38 -2.53 8.05
CA VAL A 158 -12.91 -1.14 8.13
C VAL A 158 -13.75 -0.27 7.19
N VAL A 159 -14.05 -0.75 5.98
CA VAL A 159 -14.94 -0.04 5.04
C VAL A 159 -16.34 0.12 5.63
N GLN A 160 -16.93 -0.95 6.18
CA GLN A 160 -18.24 -0.90 6.84
C GLN A 160 -18.25 0.07 8.01
N THR A 161 -17.20 0.08 8.85
CA THR A 161 -17.10 0.99 9.99
C THR A 161 -17.03 2.44 9.53
N ILE A 162 -16.26 2.74 8.49
CA ILE A 162 -16.18 4.09 7.91
C ILE A 162 -17.53 4.49 7.32
N SER A 163 -18.19 3.62 6.56
CA SER A 163 -19.52 3.87 5.99
C SER A 163 -20.55 4.17 7.08
N GLN A 164 -20.63 3.35 8.13
CA GLN A 164 -21.53 3.58 9.27
C GLN A 164 -21.24 4.91 9.97
N LYS A 165 -19.96 5.24 10.19
CA LYS A 165 -19.58 6.50 10.83
C LYS A 165 -19.96 7.72 9.98
N VAL A 166 -19.77 7.63 8.68
CA VAL A 166 -20.17 8.69 7.74
C VAL A 166 -21.69 8.86 7.71
N GLU A 167 -22.46 7.77 7.69
CA GLU A 167 -23.93 7.82 7.75
C GLU A 167 -24.43 8.42 9.07
N GLN A 168 -23.84 8.04 10.21
CA GLN A 168 -24.15 8.62 11.51
C GLN A 168 -23.81 10.12 11.58
N GLU A 169 -22.68 10.53 11.03
CA GLU A 169 -22.28 11.93 11.04
C GLU A 169 -23.19 12.78 10.13
N LEU A 170 -23.58 12.26 8.96
CA LEU A 170 -24.52 12.92 8.05
C LEU A 170 -25.92 13.06 8.66
N THR A 171 -26.43 12.01 9.31
CA THR A 171 -27.74 12.05 9.98
C THR A 171 -27.73 13.02 11.16
N LYS A 172 -26.66 13.04 11.95
CA LYS A 172 -26.49 14.01 13.05
C LYS A 172 -26.50 15.45 12.54
N LYS A 173 -25.72 15.77 11.50
CA LYS A 173 -25.69 17.12 10.91
C LYS A 173 -27.03 17.54 10.32
N PHE A 174 -27.77 16.60 9.72
CA PHE A 174 -29.10 16.89 9.17
C PHE A 174 -30.13 17.19 10.28
N GLU A 175 -30.07 16.46 11.39
CA GLU A 175 -30.96 16.72 12.54
C GLU A 175 -30.61 18.02 13.27
N GLU A 176 -29.32 18.37 13.38
CA GLU A 176 -28.88 19.69 13.89
C GLU A 176 -29.39 20.83 13.00
N GLN A 177 -29.22 20.73 11.67
CA GLN A 177 -29.73 21.73 10.73
C GLN A 177 -31.25 21.91 10.80
N LYS A 178 -32.02 20.83 11.00
CA LYS A 178 -33.47 20.93 11.23
C LYS A 178 -33.78 21.67 12.53
N ALA A 179 -33.07 21.37 13.61
CA ALA A 179 -33.29 22.01 14.90
C ALA A 179 -32.99 23.51 14.84
N ASP A 180 -31.93 23.91 14.13
CA ASP A 180 -31.56 25.30 13.90
C ASP A 180 -32.62 26.04 13.08
N LEU A 181 -33.15 25.40 12.02
CA LEU A 181 -34.21 26.01 11.20
C LEU A 181 -35.50 26.23 12.01
N VAL A 182 -35.86 25.27 12.85
CA VAL A 182 -37.04 25.39 13.74
C VAL A 182 -36.82 26.49 14.78
N HIS A 183 -35.62 26.63 15.33
CA HIS A 183 -35.28 27.74 16.24
C HIS A 183 -35.36 29.10 15.53
N GLY A 184 -34.71 29.25 14.37
CA GLY A 184 -34.72 30.50 13.62
C GLY A 184 -36.14 30.93 13.20
N PHE A 185 -37.01 29.97 12.87
CA PHE A 185 -38.41 30.28 12.59
C PHE A 185 -39.18 30.73 13.84
N ALA A 186 -38.91 30.13 14.99
CA ALA A 186 -39.51 30.54 16.26
C ALA A 186 -39.07 31.94 16.69
N GLU A 187 -37.80 32.28 16.48
CA GLU A 187 -37.26 33.64 16.70
C GLU A 187 -37.97 34.67 15.81
N LEU A 188 -38.10 34.37 14.51
CA LEU A 188 -38.77 35.27 13.55
C LEU A 188 -40.26 35.46 13.89
N LEU A 189 -40.96 34.42 14.34
CA LEU A 189 -42.34 34.54 14.83
C LEU A 189 -42.43 35.39 16.10
N THR A 190 -41.46 35.27 17.00
CA THR A 190 -41.41 36.05 18.24
C THR A 190 -41.16 37.52 17.94
N GLU A 191 -40.28 37.85 16.98
CA GLU A 191 -40.02 39.23 16.55
C GLU A 191 -41.20 39.86 15.81
N THR A 192 -41.89 39.12 14.95
CA THR A 192 -42.97 39.65 14.10
C THR A 192 -44.32 39.76 14.82
N LEU A 193 -44.65 38.80 15.69
CA LEU A 193 -45.93 38.78 16.42
C LEU A 193 -45.82 39.24 17.87
N GLY A 194 -44.61 39.44 18.41
CA GLY A 194 -44.39 39.81 19.81
C GLY A 194 -44.81 38.72 20.82
N GLN A 195 -45.11 37.52 20.34
CA GLN A 195 -45.55 36.38 21.14
C GLN A 195 -44.37 35.44 21.39
N THR A 196 -43.98 35.29 22.66
CA THR A 196 -43.00 34.28 23.07
C THR A 196 -43.61 32.89 22.91
N ILE A 197 -42.95 32.05 22.12
CA ILE A 197 -43.31 30.63 21.97
C ILE A 197 -42.71 29.87 23.15
N ASP A 198 -43.52 29.04 23.81
CA ASP A 198 -43.09 28.14 24.88
C ASP A 198 -41.90 27.27 24.41
N PRO A 199 -40.73 27.33 25.07
CA PRO A 199 -39.57 26.49 24.74
C PRO A 199 -39.89 25.00 24.73
N ALA A 200 -40.83 24.54 25.56
CA ALA A 200 -41.25 23.14 25.56
C ALA A 200 -42.06 22.77 24.31
N ALA A 201 -42.75 23.72 23.66
CA ALA A 201 -43.41 23.50 22.38
C ALA A 201 -42.42 23.36 21.23
N ILE A 202 -41.34 24.16 21.25
CA ILE A 202 -40.23 24.06 20.28
C ILE A 202 -39.54 22.70 20.41
N ALA A 203 -39.22 22.27 21.64
CA ALA A 203 -38.61 20.96 21.89
C ALA A 203 -39.50 19.79 21.41
N ARG A 204 -40.82 19.87 21.62
CA ARG A 204 -41.79 18.87 21.11
C ARG A 204 -41.83 18.83 19.58
N LEU A 205 -41.72 19.97 18.92
CA LEU A 205 -41.71 20.05 17.45
C LEU A 205 -40.43 19.45 16.86
N ILE A 206 -39.27 19.77 17.43
CA ILE A 206 -37.97 19.17 17.05
C ILE A 206 -37.99 17.66 17.28
N ALA A 207 -38.57 17.19 18.39
CA ALA A 207 -38.71 15.76 18.65
C ALA A 207 -39.65 15.06 17.65
N ARG A 208 -40.63 15.77 17.10
CA ARG A 208 -41.58 15.24 16.11
C ARG A 208 -41.01 15.19 14.69
N THR A 209 -39.98 15.97 14.39
CA THR A 209 -39.32 16.00 13.07
C THR A 209 -38.11 15.06 12.97
N ARG A 210 -37.67 14.47 14.11
CA ARG A 210 -36.72 13.37 14.16
C ARG A 210 -37.34 12.12 13.53
N SER A 211 -36.62 11.52 12.58
CA SER A 211 -37.09 10.32 11.86
C SER A 211 -37.34 9.16 12.83
N PRO A 212 -38.49 8.45 12.76
CA PRO A 212 -38.70 7.24 13.53
C PRO A 212 -37.89 6.11 12.89
N GLU A 213 -36.88 5.61 13.60
CA GLU A 213 -36.34 4.29 13.33
C GLU A 213 -37.46 3.28 13.68
N GLN A 214 -38.15 2.80 12.64
CA GLN A 214 -39.27 1.84 12.66
C GLN A 214 -40.48 2.15 13.56
N GLY A 215 -41.58 2.57 12.92
CA GLY A 215 -42.91 2.55 13.51
C GLY A 215 -43.96 2.01 12.53
N GLY A 216 -44.34 0.74 12.69
CA GLY A 216 -45.70 0.27 12.42
C GLY A 216 -46.16 0.15 10.96
N SER A 217 -45.76 -0.94 10.31
CA SER A 217 -46.60 -1.61 9.32
C SER A 217 -47.86 -2.13 10.01
N ALA A 218 -48.97 -1.39 10.00
CA ALA A 218 -50.31 -1.89 10.24
C ALA A 218 -51.36 -0.81 9.92
N ARG A 219 -51.72 -0.69 8.64
CA ARG A 219 -53.09 -0.28 8.27
C ARG A 219 -53.78 -1.50 7.70
N ASN A 220 -54.38 -2.28 8.61
CA ASN A 220 -55.44 -3.21 8.27
C ASN A 220 -56.57 -2.38 7.66
N HIS A 221 -56.73 -2.44 6.35
CA HIS A 221 -58.03 -2.15 5.75
C HIS A 221 -58.80 -3.46 5.72
N ASP A 222 -59.66 -3.62 6.72
CA ASP A 222 -60.79 -4.53 6.67
C ASP A 222 -61.63 -4.16 5.45
N HIS A 223 -61.66 -5.04 4.46
CA HIS A 223 -62.69 -5.08 3.43
C HIS A 223 -63.43 -6.41 3.57
N PRO A 224 -64.75 -6.39 3.84
CA PRO A 224 -65.53 -7.62 3.95
C PRO A 224 -65.77 -8.19 2.55
N ARG A 225 -65.24 -9.39 2.35
CA ARG A 225 -65.86 -10.57 1.73
C ARG A 225 -67.13 -10.34 0.90
N SER A 226 -67.04 -10.60 -0.41
CA SER A 226 -68.07 -11.08 -1.38
C SER A 226 -67.42 -11.04 -2.78
N SER A 227 -67.43 -12.00 -3.71
CA SER A 227 -68.17 -13.24 -3.90
C SER A 227 -67.41 -14.13 -4.91
N ALA A 228 -67.63 -15.45 -4.77
CA ALA A 228 -67.54 -16.53 -5.75
C ALA A 228 -66.93 -16.28 -7.14
N SER A 229 -65.94 -17.11 -7.50
CA SER A 229 -65.92 -17.77 -8.80
C SER A 229 -65.27 -19.15 -8.69
N SER A 230 -66.04 -20.15 -9.09
CA SER A 230 -65.74 -21.57 -9.14
C SER A 230 -64.57 -21.86 -10.08
N HIS A 231 -63.68 -22.79 -9.74
CA HIS A 231 -63.22 -23.88 -10.62
C HIS A 231 -62.42 -24.91 -9.80
N GLN A 232 -62.99 -26.11 -9.66
CA GLN A 232 -62.32 -27.29 -9.10
C GLN A 232 -61.26 -27.82 -10.09
N PRO A 233 -60.09 -28.27 -9.61
CA PRO A 233 -59.33 -29.29 -10.30
C PRO A 233 -59.77 -30.68 -9.82
N ARG A 234 -60.19 -31.50 -10.78
CA ARG A 234 -60.52 -32.91 -10.61
C ARG A 234 -59.22 -33.72 -10.52
N ASN A 235 -58.97 -34.35 -9.37
CA ASN A 235 -57.96 -35.40 -9.21
C ASN A 235 -58.48 -36.70 -9.80
N GLU A 236 -57.72 -37.39 -10.64
CA GLU A 236 -57.58 -38.87 -10.73
C GLU A 236 -56.16 -39.13 -11.31
N VAL A 237 -55.24 -39.72 -10.52
CA VAL A 237 -54.73 -41.11 -10.58
C VAL A 237 -54.08 -41.49 -11.91
#